data_AF-A0A5Q2TKJ9-F1
#
_entry.id   AF-A0A5Q2TKJ9-F1
#
_cell.length_a   1.000
_cell.length_b   1.000
_cell.length_c   1.000
_cell.angle_alpha   90.00
_cell.angle_beta   90.00
_cell.angle_gamma   90.00
#
_symmetry.space_group_name_H-M   'P 1'
#
loop_
_entity.id
_entity.type
_entity.pdbx_description
1 polymer ?
#
loop_
_entity_poly.entity_id
_entity_poly.type
_entity_poly.pdbx_seq_one_letter_code
_entity_poly.pdbx_strand_id
1 'polypeptide(L)'
;MKNNFLFFLFVFLLALVACSVENKSIFNEENDATESVSESNYSNSKTTQEIDDAITKIISYPSKSSNPNDYITENQKEFDFIVSKEGLSLNYLIKQFEASKTDGLKEQIMASACVVILGEMNPVDNWSSGREWYEEYINDNNL
;
A
#
# COMPACT_ATOMS: atom_id res chain seq x y z
N MET A 1 1.70 -39.12 -17.26
CA MET A 1 0.61 -38.37 -16.62
C MET A 1 -0.14 -39.31 -15.68
N LYS A 2 0.03 -39.11 -14.36
CA LYS A 2 -0.77 -39.78 -13.32
C LYS A 2 -1.13 -38.71 -12.28
N ASN A 3 -2.44 -38.54 -12.12
CA ASN A 3 -3.12 -37.49 -11.38
C ASN A 3 -2.90 -37.63 -9.86
N ASN A 4 -2.46 -36.56 -9.21
CA ASN A 4 -2.42 -36.42 -7.75
C ASN A 4 -3.45 -35.35 -7.30
N PHE A 5 -4.73 -35.55 -7.65
CA PHE A 5 -5.80 -34.59 -7.32
C PHE A 5 -6.80 -35.12 -6.28
N LEU A 6 -6.50 -36.23 -5.60
CA LEU A 6 -7.47 -36.91 -4.72
C LEU A 6 -6.99 -37.04 -3.27
N PHE A 7 -6.47 -35.97 -2.68
CA PHE A 7 -6.07 -35.97 -1.26
C PHE A 7 -6.62 -34.81 -0.42
N PHE A 8 -7.39 -33.88 -1.01
CA PHE A 8 -7.92 -32.72 -0.28
C PHE A 8 -9.38 -32.86 0.18
N LEU A 9 -10.02 -34.03 -0.01
CA LEU A 9 -11.45 -34.22 0.30
C LEU A 9 -11.74 -34.89 1.66
N PHE A 10 -10.82 -34.85 2.64
CA PHE A 10 -10.98 -35.61 3.90
C PHE A 10 -10.85 -34.81 5.20
N VAL A 11 -10.97 -33.47 5.17
CA VAL A 11 -10.97 -32.62 6.39
C VAL A 11 -12.33 -31.94 6.58
N PHE A 12 -13.41 -32.62 6.18
CA PHE A 12 -14.78 -32.16 6.36
C PHE A 12 -15.59 -33.24 7.06
N LEU A 13 -15.25 -33.54 8.31
CA LEU A 13 -16.17 -34.20 9.25
C LEU A 13 -15.61 -34.15 10.67
N LEU A 14 -16.52 -34.03 11.65
CA LEU A 14 -16.35 -34.10 13.11
C LEU A 14 -16.10 -32.73 13.77
N ALA A 15 -16.92 -32.21 14.69
CA ALA A 15 -18.10 -32.77 15.34
C ALA A 15 -18.98 -31.64 15.90
N LEU A 16 -20.29 -31.78 15.69
CA LEU A 16 -21.34 -31.15 16.48
C LEU A 16 -21.36 -31.81 17.86
N VAL A 17 -21.24 -31.02 18.92
CA VAL A 17 -21.79 -31.37 20.25
C VAL A 17 -22.52 -30.15 20.77
N ALA A 18 -23.84 -30.22 20.73
CA ALA A 18 -24.74 -29.35 21.46
C ALA A 18 -25.07 -30.00 22.81
N CYS A 19 -25.12 -29.21 23.89
CA CYS A 19 -26.09 -29.42 24.96
C CYS A 19 -26.34 -28.09 25.68
N SER A 20 -27.64 -27.78 25.78
CA SER A 20 -28.28 -26.54 26.24
C SER A 20 -28.48 -26.47 27.75
N VAL A 21 -28.45 -25.26 28.31
CA VAL A 21 -29.19 -24.88 29.53
C VAL A 21 -29.85 -23.52 29.28
N GLU A 22 -31.17 -23.45 29.39
CA GLU A 22 -31.97 -22.22 29.39
C GLU A 22 -32.28 -21.79 30.83
N ASN A 23 -32.06 -20.51 31.20
CA ASN A 23 -33.10 -19.63 31.78
C ASN A 23 -32.65 -18.16 31.91
N LYS A 24 -33.19 -17.32 31.02
CA LYS A 24 -33.64 -15.91 31.13
C LYS A 24 -33.00 -14.95 32.16
N SER A 25 -32.26 -13.96 31.64
CA SER A 25 -32.47 -12.55 32.02
C SER A 25 -32.05 -11.61 30.87
N ILE A 26 -32.97 -10.69 30.57
CA ILE A 26 -32.93 -9.59 29.60
C ILE A 26 -31.64 -8.78 29.74
N PHE A 27 -30.95 -8.42 28.63
CA PHE A 27 -30.48 -7.07 28.27
C PHE A 27 -29.52 -7.10 27.05
N ASN A 28 -29.90 -6.31 26.05
CA ASN A 28 -29.14 -5.66 24.97
C ASN A 28 -28.32 -6.50 23.97
N GLU A 29 -28.84 -6.51 22.75
CA GLU A 29 -28.15 -6.68 21.48
C GLU A 29 -27.09 -5.58 21.31
N GLU A 30 -25.81 -5.93 21.55
CA GLU A 30 -24.66 -5.14 21.14
C GLU A 30 -23.83 -6.01 20.19
N ASN A 31 -23.78 -5.59 18.94
CA ASN A 31 -23.10 -6.30 17.86
C ASN A 31 -21.58 -6.19 18.08
N ASP A 32 -21.01 -7.31 18.53
CA ASP A 32 -19.58 -7.59 18.62
C ASP A 32 -18.95 -7.70 17.22
N ALA A 33 -18.34 -6.60 16.77
CA ALA A 33 -17.49 -6.52 15.58
C ALA A 33 -16.59 -5.26 15.66
N THR A 34 -15.81 -5.10 16.73
CA THR A 34 -15.05 -3.85 17.00
C THR A 34 -13.60 -4.05 17.42
N GLU A 35 -12.99 -5.22 17.19
CA GLU A 35 -11.55 -5.41 17.47
C GLU A 35 -10.65 -5.45 16.23
N SER A 36 -11.14 -5.77 15.02
CA SER A 36 -10.27 -5.87 13.83
C SER A 36 -10.01 -4.55 13.08
N VAL A 37 -10.86 -3.54 13.32
CA VAL A 37 -10.84 -2.25 12.58
C VAL A 37 -9.85 -1.25 13.19
N SER A 38 -9.56 -1.34 14.48
CA SER A 38 -8.65 -0.41 15.18
C SER A 38 -7.17 -0.73 14.90
N GLU A 39 -6.80 -2.00 14.91
CA GLU A 39 -5.40 -2.43 14.71
C GLU A 39 -4.93 -2.24 13.26
N SER A 40 -5.77 -2.58 12.28
CA SER A 40 -5.45 -2.43 10.85
C SER A 40 -5.29 -0.97 10.44
N ASN A 41 -6.17 -0.09 10.89
CA ASN A 41 -6.07 1.35 10.62
C ASN A 41 -4.84 1.98 11.30
N TYR A 42 -4.55 1.58 12.55
CA TYR A 42 -3.34 2.05 13.25
C TYR A 42 -2.06 1.58 12.53
N SER A 43 -2.00 0.31 12.14
CA SER A 43 -0.86 -0.25 11.39
C SER A 43 -0.66 0.44 10.04
N ASN A 44 -1.74 0.74 9.32
CA ASN A 44 -1.66 1.48 8.06
C ASN A 44 -1.17 2.91 8.29
N SER A 45 -1.70 3.62 9.28
CA SER A 45 -1.24 4.98 9.62
C SER A 45 0.24 5.02 10.00
N LYS A 46 0.72 4.01 10.74
CA LYS A 46 2.14 3.89 11.06
C LYS A 46 2.97 3.64 9.81
N THR A 47 2.52 2.74 8.93
CA THR A 47 3.23 2.43 7.68
C THR A 47 3.30 3.64 6.75
N THR A 48 2.22 4.43 6.64
CA THR A 48 2.22 5.67 5.83
C THR A 48 3.16 6.72 6.40
N GLN A 49 3.30 6.80 7.72
CA GLN A 49 4.30 7.66 8.35
C GLN A 49 5.74 7.19 8.04
N GLU A 50 6.00 5.88 8.10
CA GLU A 50 7.31 5.33 7.72
C GLU A 50 7.64 5.59 6.24
N ILE A 51 6.63 5.62 5.36
CA ILE A 51 6.80 6.01 3.95
C ILE A 51 7.19 7.50 3.83
N ASP A 52 6.53 8.40 4.56
CA ASP A 52 6.90 9.82 4.59
C ASP A 52 8.32 10.04 5.10
N ASP A 53 8.71 9.33 6.16
CA ASP A 53 10.05 9.39 6.73
C ASP A 53 11.10 8.90 5.71
N ALA A 54 10.79 7.82 4.98
CA ALA A 54 11.64 7.31 3.91
C ALA A 54 11.81 8.32 2.77
N ILE A 55 10.71 8.93 2.29
CA ILE A 55 10.76 9.99 1.26
C ILE A 55 11.60 11.17 1.76
N THR A 56 11.39 11.61 3.00
CA THR A 56 12.12 12.73 3.61
C THR A 56 13.61 12.46 3.66
N LYS A 57 13.99 11.22 4.00
CA LYS A 57 15.38 10.81 3.98
C LYS A 57 15.96 10.82 2.57
N ILE A 58 15.25 10.24 1.59
CA ILE A 58 15.68 10.22 0.19
C ILE A 58 15.93 11.64 -0.32
N ILE A 59 15.02 12.59 -0.10
CA ILE A 59 15.18 13.96 -0.62
C ILE A 59 16.23 14.80 0.13
N SER A 60 16.76 14.30 1.25
CA SER A 60 17.74 15.02 2.07
C SER A 60 19.20 14.78 1.66
N TYR A 61 19.47 13.69 0.92
CA TYR A 61 20.82 13.28 0.53
C TYR A 61 20.81 12.52 -0.82
N PRO A 62 21.75 12.76 -1.74
CA PRO A 62 22.85 13.71 -1.66
C PRO A 62 22.38 15.14 -1.93
N SER A 63 22.78 16.10 -1.10
CA SER A 63 22.21 17.46 -1.12
C SER A 63 22.64 18.37 -2.30
N LYS A 64 23.36 17.84 -3.29
CA LYS A 64 23.95 18.61 -4.40
C LYS A 64 23.76 18.00 -5.79
N SER A 65 22.89 17.01 -5.92
CA SER A 65 22.54 16.49 -7.24
C SER A 65 21.31 17.22 -7.81
N SER A 66 21.32 17.44 -9.13
CA SER A 66 20.15 17.84 -9.90
C SER A 66 19.41 16.67 -10.54
N ASN A 67 19.94 15.44 -10.41
CA ASN A 67 19.38 14.23 -10.97
C ASN A 67 18.62 13.45 -9.87
N PRO A 68 17.29 13.29 -9.96
CA PRO A 68 16.51 12.54 -8.98
C PRO A 68 17.03 11.10 -8.75
N ASN A 69 17.56 10.46 -9.79
CA ASN A 69 18.08 9.09 -9.67
C ASN A 69 19.29 8.98 -8.73
N ASP A 70 20.07 10.04 -8.55
CA ASP A 70 21.19 10.04 -7.60
C ASP A 70 20.66 9.95 -6.16
N TYR A 71 19.53 10.59 -5.85
CA TYR A 71 18.88 10.49 -4.53
C TYR A 71 18.33 9.10 -4.28
N ILE A 72 17.73 8.46 -5.29
CA ILE A 72 17.27 7.06 -5.20
C ILE A 72 18.45 6.13 -4.94
N THR A 73 19.49 6.23 -5.76
CA THR A 73 20.65 5.32 -5.71
C THR A 73 21.38 5.38 -4.37
N GLU A 74 21.58 6.58 -3.82
CA GLU A 74 22.25 6.79 -2.53
C GLU A 74 21.35 6.42 -1.32
N ASN A 75 20.04 6.25 -1.51
CA ASN A 75 19.08 5.87 -0.47
C ASN A 75 18.24 4.65 -0.91
N GLN A 76 18.88 3.69 -1.58
CA GLN A 76 18.20 2.54 -2.17
C GLN A 76 17.35 1.77 -1.16
N LYS A 77 17.84 1.64 0.10
CA LYS A 77 17.11 0.95 1.17
C LYS A 77 15.76 1.60 1.48
N GLU A 78 15.71 2.93 1.54
CA GLU A 78 14.49 3.69 1.78
C GLU A 78 13.54 3.60 0.59
N PHE A 79 14.09 3.66 -0.63
CA PHE A 79 13.30 3.52 -1.84
C PHE A 79 12.68 2.12 -1.96
N ASP A 80 13.47 1.07 -1.72
CA ASP A 80 13.01 -0.32 -1.71
C ASP A 80 11.95 -0.54 -0.63
N PHE A 81 12.08 0.11 0.54
CA PHE A 81 11.06 0.06 1.57
C PHE A 81 9.72 0.60 1.06
N ILE A 82 9.70 1.77 0.40
CA ILE A 82 8.49 2.37 -0.16
C ILE A 82 7.86 1.39 -1.18
N VAL A 83 8.66 0.90 -2.12
CA VAL A 83 8.19 -0.03 -3.17
C VAL A 83 7.63 -1.32 -2.56
N SER A 84 8.26 -1.86 -1.52
CA SER A 84 7.86 -3.12 -0.88
C SER A 84 6.48 -3.09 -0.21
N LYS A 85 5.87 -1.92 -0.03
CA LYS A 85 4.49 -1.81 0.51
C LYS A 85 3.41 -1.85 -0.56
N GLU A 86 3.80 -1.95 -1.84
CA GLU A 86 2.91 -2.18 -2.98
C GLU A 86 1.69 -1.25 -2.97
N GLY A 87 0.47 -1.81 -2.98
CA GLY A 87 -0.78 -1.06 -3.07
C GLY A 87 -1.00 -0.04 -1.94
N LEU A 88 -0.44 -0.27 -0.74
CA LEU A 88 -0.52 0.70 0.35
C LEU A 88 0.28 1.96 -0.01
N SER A 89 1.52 1.79 -0.46
CA SER A 89 2.33 2.91 -0.95
C SER A 89 1.68 3.59 -2.14
N LEU A 90 1.26 2.83 -3.16
CA LEU A 90 0.63 3.43 -4.35
C LEU A 90 -0.56 4.31 -3.99
N ASN A 91 -1.51 3.81 -3.19
CA ASN A 91 -2.67 4.58 -2.74
C ASN A 91 -2.26 5.84 -1.96
N TYR A 92 -1.29 5.70 -1.07
CA TYR A 92 -0.81 6.80 -0.26
C TYR A 92 -0.13 7.89 -1.09
N LEU A 93 0.74 7.51 -2.04
CA LEU A 93 1.46 8.43 -2.90
C LEU A 93 0.52 9.18 -3.85
N ILE A 94 -0.48 8.51 -4.42
CA ILE A 94 -1.54 9.14 -5.22
C ILE A 94 -2.27 10.22 -4.41
N LYS A 95 -2.65 9.93 -3.16
CA LYS A 95 -3.26 10.94 -2.26
C LYS A 95 -2.33 12.12 -1.96
N GLN A 96 -1.02 11.89 -1.85
CA GLN A 96 -0.05 12.97 -1.67
C GLN A 96 0.00 13.89 -2.91
N PHE A 97 -0.11 13.31 -4.12
CA PHE A 97 -0.25 14.09 -5.35
C PHE A 97 -1.56 14.86 -5.41
N GLU A 98 -2.69 14.29 -4.99
CA GLU A 98 -3.99 14.99 -4.92
C GLU A 98 -3.96 16.19 -3.98
N ALA A 99 -3.25 16.05 -2.85
CA ALA A 99 -3.21 17.06 -1.78
C ALA A 99 -2.38 18.31 -2.12
N SER A 100 -1.58 18.29 -3.19
CA SER A 100 -0.68 19.38 -3.55
C SER A 100 -0.56 19.58 -5.06
N LYS A 101 -0.16 20.77 -5.51
CA LYS A 101 0.21 21.05 -6.91
C LYS A 101 1.72 21.26 -7.09
N THR A 102 2.51 20.88 -6.10
CA THR A 102 3.97 20.91 -6.17
C THR A 102 4.48 19.95 -7.24
N ASP A 103 5.68 20.25 -7.72
CA ASP A 103 6.39 19.46 -8.73
C ASP A 103 7.91 19.61 -8.54
N GLY A 104 8.41 19.06 -7.43
CA GLY A 104 9.81 19.10 -7.06
C GLY A 104 10.43 17.71 -6.99
N LEU A 105 11.58 17.63 -6.32
CA LEU A 105 12.28 16.37 -6.10
C LEU A 105 11.39 15.36 -5.36
N LYS A 106 10.58 15.79 -4.39
CA LYS A 106 9.65 14.89 -3.69
C LYS A 106 8.73 14.18 -4.69
N GLU A 107 8.07 14.93 -5.56
CA GLU A 107 7.16 14.40 -6.58
C GLU A 107 7.85 13.48 -7.57
N GLN A 108 9.07 13.82 -8.01
CA GLN A 108 9.89 12.95 -8.87
C GLN A 108 10.16 11.58 -8.22
N ILE A 109 10.48 11.55 -6.92
CA ILE A 109 10.72 10.31 -6.18
C ILE A 109 9.41 9.52 -5.99
N MET A 110 8.29 10.20 -5.69
CA MET A 110 6.99 9.55 -5.58
C MET A 110 6.55 8.91 -6.90
N ALA A 111 6.66 9.61 -8.03
CA ALA A 111 6.34 9.07 -9.35
C ALA A 111 7.24 7.87 -9.69
N SER A 112 8.55 7.97 -9.44
CA SER A 112 9.49 6.86 -9.65
C SER A 112 9.09 5.61 -8.85
N ALA A 113 8.68 5.77 -7.59
CA ALA A 113 8.20 4.66 -6.77
C ALA A 113 6.91 4.05 -7.33
N CYS A 114 5.95 4.88 -7.76
CA CYS A 114 4.72 4.40 -8.38
C CYS A 114 4.97 3.61 -9.67
N VAL A 115 5.86 4.09 -10.54
CA VAL A 115 6.26 3.38 -11.77
C VAL A 115 6.80 1.99 -11.44
N VAL A 116 7.66 1.88 -10.42
CA VAL A 116 8.22 0.58 -10.00
C VAL A 116 7.14 -0.33 -9.40
N ILE A 117 6.25 0.21 -8.57
CA ILE A 117 5.15 -0.56 -7.96
C ILE A 117 4.19 -1.11 -9.03
N LEU A 118 3.86 -0.29 -10.03
CA LEU A 118 2.95 -0.67 -11.11
C LEU A 118 3.60 -1.62 -12.12
N GLY A 119 4.90 -1.50 -12.37
CA GLY A 119 5.62 -2.35 -13.33
C GLY A 119 4.99 -2.28 -14.72
N GLU A 120 4.66 -3.43 -15.29
CA GLU A 120 3.99 -3.54 -16.61
C GLU A 120 2.58 -2.93 -16.62
N MET A 121 1.97 -2.69 -15.46
CA MET A 121 0.65 -2.04 -15.34
C MET A 121 0.72 -0.52 -15.32
N ASN A 122 1.92 0.08 -15.37
CA ASN A 122 2.06 1.54 -15.45
C ASN A 122 1.57 2.01 -16.83
N PRO A 123 0.51 2.84 -16.91
CA PRO A 123 0.00 3.30 -18.21
C PRO A 123 0.81 4.47 -18.79
N VAL A 124 1.63 5.13 -17.96
CA VAL A 124 2.36 6.35 -18.34
C VAL A 124 3.77 6.02 -18.85
N ASP A 125 3.96 6.07 -20.16
CA ASP A 125 5.25 5.75 -20.80
C ASP A 125 6.28 6.90 -20.75
N ASN A 126 5.82 8.15 -20.89
CA ASN A 126 6.71 9.31 -20.97
C ASN A 126 6.24 10.40 -20.02
N TRP A 127 7.16 10.89 -19.19
CA TRP A 127 6.92 11.98 -18.26
C TRP A 127 8.25 12.67 -17.96
N SER A 128 8.23 13.99 -17.77
CA SER A 128 9.39 14.81 -17.44
C SER A 128 9.41 15.24 -15.98
N SER A 129 8.26 15.16 -15.31
CA SER A 129 8.12 15.50 -13.90
C SER A 129 7.18 14.59 -13.13
N GLY A 130 7.35 14.56 -11.80
CA GLY A 130 6.50 13.72 -10.97
C GLY A 130 5.03 14.16 -11.04
N ARG A 131 4.77 15.47 -11.20
CA ARG A 131 3.43 15.98 -11.45
C ARG A 131 2.86 15.51 -12.77
N GLU A 132 3.64 15.59 -13.85
CA GLU A 132 3.22 15.13 -15.18
C GLU A 132 2.87 13.63 -15.15
N TRP A 133 3.70 12.80 -14.51
CA TRP A 133 3.39 11.38 -14.35
C TRP A 133 2.03 11.16 -13.67
N TYR A 134 1.75 11.90 -12.60
CA TYR A 134 0.48 11.78 -11.88
C TYR A 134 -0.71 12.23 -12.73
N GLU A 135 -0.58 13.35 -13.46
CA GLU A 135 -1.63 13.88 -14.32
C GLU A 135 -1.97 12.93 -15.47
N GLU A 136 -0.97 12.33 -16.11
CA GLU A 136 -1.19 11.29 -17.11
C GLU A 136 -1.79 10.02 -16.50
N TYR A 137 -1.32 9.61 -15.32
CA TYR A 137 -1.84 8.43 -14.63
C TYR A 137 -3.34 8.54 -14.33
N ILE A 138 -3.82 9.70 -13.84
CA ILE A 138 -5.25 9.89 -13.57
C ILE A 138 -6.07 9.97 -14.86
N ASN A 139 -5.53 10.58 -15.92
CA ASN A 139 -6.19 10.67 -17.23
C ASN A 139 -6.44 9.27 -17.82
N ASP A 140 -5.42 8.41 -17.81
CA ASP A 140 -5.51 7.05 -18.36
C ASP A 140 -6.44 6.15 -17.53
N ASN A 141 -6.53 6.39 -16.22
CA ASN A 141 -7.41 5.62 -15.33
C ASN A 141 -8.83 6.20 -15.20
N ASN A 142 -9.13 7.32 -15.85
CA ASN A 142 -10.40 8.06 -15.71
C ASN A 142 -10.73 8.41 -14.23
N LEU A 143 -9.71 8.82 -13.47
CA LEU A 143 -9.82 9.20 -12.05
C LEU A 143 -10.00 10.71 -11.88
#